data_AF-A0A345H8L4-F1
#
_entry.id   AF-A0A345H8L4-F1
#
_cell.length_a   1.000
_cell.length_b   1.000
_cell.length_c   1.000
_cell.angle_alpha   90.00
_cell.angle_beta   90.00
_cell.angle_gamma   90.00
#
_symmetry.space_group_name_H-M   'P 1'
#
loop_
_entity.id
_entity.type
_entity.pdbx_description
1 polymer ?
#
loop_
_entity_poly.entity_id
_entity_poly.type
_entity_poly.pdbx_seq_one_letter_code
_entity_poly.pdbx_strand_id
1 'polypeptide(L)'
;MDKDSIVNSLQKWQDIRQDSSELVNYLGQGNCFTFMSHKYKGISKYCHAYLGIHAGCLKLFMIPSTYDNKDTIDIASYVEVCKVFPDPIPMTAPTPMHLDRIPSATAVTRVDRWEKDYTVWVPKKVTTTEGVFTAFAIPTQDFVTPEVKVRFALQTETGQPMGYNADLVVACKEMKIIYEDFVTPVPPYGSGITQASFYLLSLL
;
A
#
# COMPACT_ATOMS: atom_id res chain seq x y z
N MET A 1 -6.21 17.95 -5.93
CA MET A 1 -7.49 17.49 -5.34
C MET A 1 -7.60 18.17 -3.99
N ASP A 2 -8.77 18.65 -3.58
CA ASP A 2 -8.93 19.28 -2.27
C ASP A 2 -9.04 18.25 -1.13
N LYS A 3 -8.93 18.73 0.11
CA LYS A 3 -8.99 17.91 1.32
C LYS A 3 -10.29 17.11 1.42
N ASP A 4 -11.43 17.74 1.16
CA ASP A 4 -12.74 17.10 1.28
C ASP A 4 -12.90 15.96 0.28
N SER A 5 -12.42 16.14 -0.95
CA SER A 5 -12.40 15.09 -1.97
C SER A 5 -11.52 13.91 -1.58
N ILE A 6 -10.38 14.17 -0.91
CA ILE A 6 -9.50 13.12 -0.38
C ILE A 6 -10.25 12.36 0.71
N VAL A 7 -10.75 13.04 1.75
CA VAL A 7 -11.49 12.43 2.88
C VAL A 7 -12.68 11.62 2.38
N ASN A 8 -13.49 12.17 1.47
CA ASN A 8 -14.62 11.46 0.87
C ASN A 8 -14.19 10.20 0.10
N SER A 9 -13.02 10.20 -0.52
CA SER A 9 -12.50 9.03 -1.23
C SER A 9 -12.04 7.95 -0.24
N LEU A 10 -11.42 8.34 0.86
CA LEU A 10 -11.02 7.44 1.95
C LEU A 10 -12.25 6.85 2.66
N GLN A 11 -13.28 7.66 2.91
CA GLN A 11 -14.53 7.20 3.52
C GLN A 11 -15.21 6.12 2.67
N LYS A 12 -15.26 6.30 1.35
CA LYS A 12 -15.83 5.28 0.45
C LYS A 12 -15.10 3.94 0.54
N TRP A 13 -13.78 3.96 0.70
CA TRP A 13 -13.03 2.73 0.96
C TRP A 13 -13.39 2.15 2.33
N GLN A 14 -13.46 3.00 3.37
CA GLN A 14 -13.85 2.61 4.72
C GLN A 14 -15.23 1.94 4.78
N ASP A 15 -16.21 2.46 4.04
CA ASP A 15 -17.59 1.95 3.99
C ASP A 15 -17.68 0.51 3.45
N ILE A 16 -16.76 0.12 2.55
CA ILE A 16 -16.77 -1.21 1.92
C ILE A 16 -15.81 -2.20 2.57
N ARG A 17 -15.12 -1.86 3.67
CA ARG A 17 -14.06 -2.72 4.26
C ARG A 17 -14.51 -4.09 4.75
N GLN A 18 -15.82 -4.30 4.86
CA GLN A 18 -16.43 -5.57 5.21
C GLN A 18 -17.28 -6.15 4.06
N ASP A 19 -17.36 -5.49 2.91
CA ASP A 19 -18.04 -5.97 1.71
C ASP A 19 -17.07 -6.73 0.81
N SER A 20 -17.11 -8.06 0.89
CA SER A 20 -16.21 -8.90 0.10
C SER A 20 -16.34 -8.69 -1.41
N SER A 21 -17.53 -8.39 -1.93
CA SER A 21 -17.76 -8.28 -3.37
C SER A 21 -17.16 -6.99 -3.90
N GLU A 22 -17.45 -5.88 -3.24
CA GLU A 22 -16.90 -4.56 -3.59
C GLU A 22 -15.37 -4.55 -3.45
N LEU A 23 -14.83 -5.12 -2.36
CA LEU A 23 -13.38 -5.18 -2.15
C LEU A 23 -12.67 -6.00 -3.23
N VAL A 24 -13.21 -7.17 -3.61
CA VAL A 24 -12.65 -7.97 -4.71
C VAL A 24 -12.71 -7.20 -6.02
N ASN A 25 -13.81 -6.50 -6.30
CA ASN A 25 -13.95 -5.68 -7.50
C ASN A 25 -12.90 -4.56 -7.57
N TYR A 26 -12.74 -3.78 -6.49
CA TYR A 26 -11.78 -2.67 -6.47
C TYR A 26 -10.32 -3.13 -6.46
N LEU A 27 -9.98 -4.16 -5.67
CA LEU A 27 -8.63 -4.75 -5.66
C LEU A 27 -8.30 -5.47 -6.99
N GLY A 28 -9.33 -5.90 -7.73
CA GLY A 28 -9.19 -6.47 -9.07
C GLY A 28 -8.88 -5.45 -10.18
N GLN A 29 -8.95 -4.14 -9.91
CA GLN A 29 -8.63 -3.11 -10.91
C GLN A 29 -7.14 -3.05 -11.27
N GLY A 30 -6.28 -3.62 -10.45
CA GLY A 30 -4.84 -3.67 -10.72
C GLY A 30 -4.04 -4.18 -9.53
N ASN A 31 -2.79 -4.53 -9.78
CA ASN A 31 -1.88 -5.10 -8.78
C ASN A 31 -0.72 -4.14 -8.43
N CYS A 32 -0.62 -2.96 -9.05
CA CYS A 32 0.48 -2.04 -8.81
C CYS A 32 0.12 -0.55 -8.94
N PHE A 33 1.02 0.31 -8.47
CA PHE A 33 1.02 1.75 -8.68
C PHE A 33 2.44 2.30 -8.78
N THR A 34 2.60 3.53 -9.28
CA THR A 34 3.91 4.20 -9.41
C THR A 34 3.88 5.62 -8.86
N PHE A 35 5.04 6.11 -8.42
CA PHE A 35 5.23 7.49 -7.96
C PHE A 35 6.71 7.90 -8.07
N MET A 36 6.99 9.17 -7.80
CA MET A 36 8.34 9.72 -7.80
C MET A 36 8.89 9.87 -6.37
N SER A 37 10.04 9.25 -6.07
CA SER A 37 10.58 9.16 -4.72
C SER A 37 11.05 10.49 -4.12
N HIS A 38 11.40 11.48 -4.94
CA HIS A 38 11.91 12.78 -4.49
C HIS A 38 10.91 13.56 -3.61
N LYS A 39 9.62 13.22 -3.66
CA LYS A 39 8.58 13.81 -2.81
C LYS A 39 8.57 13.26 -1.38
N TYR A 40 9.31 12.18 -1.11
CA TYR A 40 9.25 11.46 0.16
C TYR A 40 10.63 11.22 0.77
N LYS A 41 11.62 10.85 -0.06
CA LYS A 41 12.97 10.52 0.38
C LYS A 41 13.67 11.75 0.95
N GLY A 42 14.20 11.63 2.18
CA GLY A 42 14.85 12.73 2.89
C GLY A 42 13.90 13.74 3.55
N ILE A 43 12.59 13.60 3.36
CA ILE A 43 11.56 14.48 3.95
C ILE A 43 10.96 13.86 5.20
N SER A 44 10.73 12.54 5.18
CA SER A 44 10.05 11.82 6.26
C SER A 44 10.55 10.38 6.38
N LYS A 45 10.36 9.76 7.55
CA LYS A 45 10.75 8.35 7.77
C LYS A 45 9.86 7.39 6.99
N TYR A 46 8.57 7.68 6.92
CA TYR A 46 7.57 6.89 6.22
C TYR A 46 6.82 7.74 5.18
N CYS A 47 6.44 7.12 4.08
CA CYS A 47 5.34 7.56 3.23
C CYS A 47 4.09 6.80 3.67
N HIS A 48 3.02 7.52 4.02
CA HIS A 48 1.72 6.89 4.25
C HIS A 48 0.97 6.82 2.93
N ALA A 49 0.47 5.64 2.59
CA ALA A 49 -0.28 5.38 1.37
C ALA A 49 -1.69 4.88 1.76
N TYR A 50 -2.69 5.75 1.62
CA TYR A 50 -4.07 5.46 1.97
C TYR A 50 -4.87 4.94 0.78
N LEU A 51 -5.71 3.93 0.99
CA LEU A 51 -6.63 3.44 -0.01
C LEU A 51 -7.88 4.32 -0.02
N GLY A 52 -8.30 4.69 -1.22
CA GLY A 52 -9.55 5.42 -1.42
C GLY A 52 -10.17 5.13 -2.77
N ILE A 53 -11.49 5.35 -2.85
CA ILE A 53 -12.27 5.20 -4.07
C ILE A 53 -12.62 6.58 -4.59
N HIS A 54 -12.08 6.93 -5.76
CA HIS A 54 -12.34 8.21 -6.39
C HIS A 54 -12.73 8.03 -7.85
N ALA A 55 -13.91 8.57 -8.21
CA ALA A 55 -14.49 8.44 -9.55
C ALA A 55 -14.53 6.98 -10.04
N GLY A 56 -14.98 6.06 -9.17
CA GLY A 56 -15.10 4.62 -9.48
C GLY A 56 -13.78 3.86 -9.57
N CYS A 57 -12.64 4.50 -9.32
CA CYS A 57 -11.32 3.87 -9.37
C CYS A 57 -10.72 3.73 -7.96
N LEU A 58 -10.04 2.60 -7.72
CA LEU A 58 -9.13 2.43 -6.59
C LEU A 58 -7.89 3.31 -6.80
N LYS A 59 -7.52 4.08 -5.77
CA LYS A 59 -6.35 4.95 -5.77
C LYS A 59 -5.60 4.85 -4.45
N LEU A 60 -4.31 5.15 -4.50
CA LEU A 60 -3.49 5.41 -3.33
C LEU A 60 -3.32 6.92 -3.17
N PHE A 61 -3.65 7.43 -1.99
CA PHE A 61 -3.41 8.80 -1.57
C PHE A 61 -2.14 8.80 -0.71
N MET A 62 -1.04 9.25 -1.29
CA MET A 62 0.29 9.15 -0.72
C MET A 62 0.72 10.49 -0.11
N ILE A 63 1.27 10.46 1.10
CA ILE A 63 1.72 11.65 1.82
C ILE A 63 2.98 11.33 2.65
N PRO A 64 3.99 12.23 2.68
CA PRO A 64 5.09 12.10 3.63
C PRO A 64 4.57 12.19 5.07
N SER A 65 4.93 11.23 5.92
CA SER A 65 4.43 11.16 7.31
C SER A 65 4.66 12.44 8.13
N THR A 66 5.69 13.23 7.82
CA THR A 66 5.95 14.54 8.44
C THR A 66 4.83 15.55 8.24
N TYR A 67 4.04 15.43 7.16
CA TYR A 67 2.90 16.32 6.84
C TYR A 67 1.53 15.70 7.18
N ASP A 68 1.52 14.46 7.64
CA ASP A 68 0.29 13.73 7.98
C ASP A 68 -0.08 13.95 9.45
N ASN A 69 -0.40 15.18 9.78
CA ASN A 69 -0.76 15.61 11.13
C ASN A 69 -1.73 16.81 11.10
N LYS A 70 -2.38 17.03 12.23
CA LYS A 70 -3.38 18.09 12.41
C LYS A 70 -2.85 19.51 12.24
N ASP A 71 -1.54 19.72 12.41
CA ASP A 71 -0.92 21.04 12.37
C ASP A 71 -0.54 21.45 10.93
N THR A 72 -0.68 20.55 9.96
CA THR A 72 -0.43 20.81 8.54
C THR A 72 -1.63 21.54 7.92
N ILE A 73 -1.49 22.85 7.70
CA ILE A 73 -2.55 23.76 7.24
C ILE A 73 -3.12 23.34 5.87
N ASP A 74 -2.25 23.08 4.89
CA ASP A 74 -2.66 22.67 3.53
C ASP A 74 -2.21 21.24 3.23
N ILE A 75 -2.75 20.29 4.01
CA ILE A 75 -2.41 18.87 3.88
C ILE A 75 -2.62 18.33 2.45
N ALA A 76 -3.64 18.84 1.75
CA ALA A 76 -3.98 18.39 0.40
C ALA A 76 -2.87 18.67 -0.61
N SER A 77 -2.09 19.75 -0.42
CA SER A 77 -0.93 20.07 -1.28
C SER A 77 0.21 19.04 -1.18
N TYR A 78 0.27 18.26 -0.10
CA TYR A 78 1.27 17.22 0.14
C TYR A 78 0.80 15.83 -0.25
N VAL A 79 -0.46 15.68 -0.70
CA VAL A 79 -1.03 14.39 -1.12
C VAL A 79 -0.84 14.20 -2.62
N GLU A 80 -0.11 13.15 -2.98
CA GLU A 80 -0.05 12.63 -4.34
C GLU A 80 -1.10 11.53 -4.53
N VAL A 81 -1.83 11.58 -5.65
CA VAL A 81 -2.87 10.59 -5.96
C VAL A 81 -2.36 9.64 -7.03
N CYS A 82 -2.08 8.41 -6.65
CA CYS A 82 -1.60 7.35 -7.52
C CYS A 82 -2.76 6.43 -7.93
N LYS A 83 -2.91 6.20 -9.24
CA LYS A 83 -3.89 5.24 -9.76
C LYS A 83 -3.35 3.82 -9.62
N VAL A 84 -4.19 2.89 -9.19
CA VAL A 84 -3.90 1.45 -9.28
C VAL A 84 -4.15 0.96 -10.70
N PHE A 85 -3.23 0.18 -11.25
CA PHE A 85 -3.33 -0.39 -12.59
C PHE A 85 -2.78 -1.82 -12.65
N PRO A 86 -3.20 -2.63 -13.63
CA PRO A 86 -2.63 -3.95 -13.84
C PRO A 86 -1.24 -3.81 -14.46
N ASP A 87 -0.23 -4.40 -13.85
CA ASP A 87 1.10 -4.50 -14.45
C ASP A 87 1.09 -5.59 -15.53
N PRO A 88 1.31 -5.26 -16.81
CA PRO A 88 1.34 -6.26 -17.87
C PRO A 88 2.59 -7.15 -17.81
N ILE A 89 3.60 -6.77 -17.02
CA ILE A 89 4.85 -7.50 -16.88
C ILE A 89 4.76 -8.39 -15.64
N PRO A 90 4.80 -9.73 -15.76
CA PRO A 90 4.91 -10.60 -14.60
C PRO A 90 6.15 -10.27 -13.78
N MET A 91 6.06 -10.37 -12.47
CA MET A 91 7.24 -10.17 -11.64
C MET A 91 8.15 -11.39 -11.79
N THR A 92 9.29 -11.23 -12.45
CA THR A 92 10.29 -12.28 -12.55
C THR A 92 11.35 -12.06 -11.49
N ALA A 93 11.92 -13.14 -10.94
CA ALA A 93 13.07 -13.02 -10.06
C ALA A 93 14.27 -12.63 -10.94
N PRO A 94 14.81 -11.40 -10.84
CA PRO A 94 16.11 -11.15 -11.44
C PRO A 94 17.16 -12.03 -10.74
N THR A 95 18.33 -12.16 -11.36
CA THR A 95 19.49 -12.79 -10.72
C THR A 95 19.71 -12.14 -9.34
N PRO A 96 19.83 -12.91 -8.25
CA PRO A 96 19.95 -12.36 -6.90
C PRO A 96 21.07 -11.33 -6.84
N MET A 97 20.75 -10.09 -6.47
CA MET A 97 21.75 -9.05 -6.26
C MET A 97 21.94 -8.83 -4.76
N HIS A 98 23.17 -8.58 -4.33
CA HIS A 98 23.55 -8.32 -2.93
C HIS A 98 22.93 -7.05 -2.30
N LEU A 99 21.99 -6.39 -2.98
CA LEU A 99 21.27 -5.21 -2.51
C LEU A 99 19.81 -5.48 -2.12
N ASP A 100 19.32 -6.69 -2.40
CA ASP A 100 18.00 -7.14 -2.02
C ASP A 100 17.88 -7.22 -0.49
N ARG A 101 16.98 -6.43 0.11
CA ARG A 101 16.68 -6.56 1.55
C ARG A 101 15.76 -7.74 1.83
N ILE A 102 14.95 -8.15 0.85
CA ILE A 102 14.35 -9.49 0.80
C ILE A 102 14.76 -10.26 -0.46
N PRO A 103 14.93 -11.58 -0.37
CA PRO A 103 15.29 -12.39 -1.54
C PRO A 103 14.27 -12.22 -2.67
N SER A 104 14.77 -11.99 -3.90
CA SER A 104 13.96 -11.88 -5.11
C SER A 104 12.89 -12.97 -5.25
N ALA A 105 13.22 -14.23 -4.97
CA ALA A 105 12.26 -15.34 -5.03
C ALA A 105 11.13 -15.22 -4.00
N THR A 106 11.43 -14.70 -2.80
CA THR A 106 10.44 -14.42 -1.75
C THR A 106 9.50 -13.31 -2.21
N ALA A 107 10.03 -12.22 -2.75
CA ALA A 107 9.22 -11.11 -3.26
C ALA A 107 8.27 -11.58 -4.38
N VAL A 108 8.79 -12.32 -5.37
CA VAL A 108 8.01 -12.94 -6.45
C VAL A 108 6.89 -13.80 -5.90
N THR A 109 7.19 -14.68 -4.95
CA THR A 109 6.20 -15.55 -4.32
C THR A 109 5.06 -14.75 -3.66
N ARG A 110 5.36 -13.63 -2.99
CA ARG A 110 4.32 -12.84 -2.31
C ARG A 110 3.42 -12.08 -3.29
N VAL A 111 3.96 -11.55 -4.39
CA VAL A 111 3.17 -10.90 -5.45
C VAL A 111 2.34 -11.93 -6.21
N ASP A 112 2.94 -13.05 -6.60
CA ASP A 112 2.23 -14.18 -7.23
C ASP A 112 1.04 -14.64 -6.39
N ARG A 113 1.24 -14.69 -5.07
CA ARG A 113 0.20 -15.07 -4.12
C ARG A 113 -0.92 -14.04 -4.09
N TRP A 114 -0.62 -12.74 -4.11
CA TRP A 114 -1.66 -11.73 -4.26
C TRP A 114 -2.47 -11.97 -5.53
N GLU A 115 -1.82 -12.13 -6.68
CA GLU A 115 -2.49 -12.32 -7.97
C GLU A 115 -3.40 -13.57 -8.00
N LYS A 116 -2.97 -14.67 -7.36
CA LYS A 116 -3.71 -15.94 -7.33
C LYS A 116 -4.80 -15.99 -6.26
N ASP A 117 -4.54 -15.41 -5.09
CA ASP A 117 -5.28 -15.73 -3.87
C ASP A 117 -6.08 -14.55 -3.30
N TYR A 118 -5.95 -13.31 -3.80
CA TYR A 118 -6.66 -12.16 -3.21
C TYR A 118 -8.19 -12.36 -3.19
N THR A 119 -8.76 -12.99 -4.22
CA THR A 119 -10.21 -13.27 -4.32
C THR A 119 -10.70 -14.27 -3.28
N VAL A 120 -9.81 -15.11 -2.73
CA VAL A 120 -10.10 -16.06 -1.65
C VAL A 120 -9.72 -15.50 -0.29
N TRP A 121 -8.67 -14.67 -0.24
CA TRP A 121 -8.18 -14.02 0.97
C TRP A 121 -9.10 -12.91 1.46
N VAL A 122 -9.61 -12.05 0.56
CA VAL A 122 -10.52 -10.93 0.90
C VAL A 122 -11.77 -11.41 1.65
N PRO A 123 -12.56 -12.41 1.15
CA PRO A 123 -13.74 -12.91 1.86
C PRO A 123 -13.47 -13.39 3.29
N LYS A 124 -12.24 -13.83 3.58
CA LYS A 124 -11.85 -14.30 4.93
C LYS A 124 -11.34 -13.17 5.81
N LYS A 125 -10.81 -12.10 5.22
CA LYS A 125 -10.40 -10.92 5.99
C LYS A 125 -11.57 -10.04 6.37
N VAL A 126 -12.60 -9.92 5.53
CA VAL A 126 -13.80 -9.14 5.90
C VAL A 126 -14.55 -9.70 7.12
N THR A 127 -14.36 -10.99 7.45
CA THR A 127 -14.96 -11.60 8.65
C THR A 127 -14.20 -11.27 9.94
N THR A 128 -13.03 -10.65 9.87
CA THR A 128 -12.32 -10.19 11.08
C THR A 128 -12.89 -8.84 11.53
N THR A 129 -12.72 -8.50 12.81
CA THR A 129 -13.10 -7.18 13.34
C THR A 129 -12.37 -6.03 12.66
N GLU A 130 -11.17 -6.29 12.13
CA GLU A 130 -10.35 -5.30 11.46
C GLU A 130 -10.72 -5.12 9.98
N GLY A 131 -11.31 -6.12 9.31
CA GLY A 131 -11.59 -6.07 7.87
C GLY A 131 -10.32 -6.02 7.00
N VAL A 132 -10.45 -5.53 5.77
CA VAL A 132 -9.29 -5.26 4.88
C VAL A 132 -8.59 -3.97 5.30
N PHE A 133 -7.27 -3.88 5.11
CA PHE A 133 -6.44 -2.70 5.45
C PHE A 133 -6.95 -1.39 4.82
N THR A 134 -6.61 -0.25 5.42
CA THR A 134 -6.94 1.12 4.95
C THR A 134 -5.76 1.88 4.40
N ALA A 135 -4.58 1.58 4.91
CA ALA A 135 -3.37 2.31 4.57
C ALA A 135 -2.16 1.40 4.68
N PHE A 136 -1.04 1.91 4.20
CA PHE A 136 0.29 1.36 4.43
C PHE A 136 1.23 2.44 4.92
N ALA A 137 2.10 2.10 5.86
CA ALA A 137 3.31 2.88 6.11
C ALA A 137 4.48 2.24 5.37
N ILE A 138 5.05 2.98 4.43
CA ILE A 138 6.15 2.54 3.56
C ILE A 138 7.42 3.31 3.95
N PRO A 139 8.47 2.66 4.45
CA PRO A 139 9.71 3.36 4.80
C PRO A 139 10.35 4.03 3.58
N THR A 140 10.71 5.30 3.71
CA THR A 140 11.27 6.05 2.56
C THR A 140 12.68 5.61 2.18
N GLN A 141 13.36 4.87 3.07
CA GLN A 141 14.65 4.22 2.80
C GLN A 141 14.55 3.13 1.71
N ASP A 142 13.34 2.66 1.42
CA ASP A 142 13.05 1.63 0.42
C ASP A 142 13.00 2.23 -1.00
N PHE A 143 13.01 3.56 -1.10
CA PHE A 143 12.97 4.28 -2.37
C PHE A 143 14.38 4.50 -2.90
N VAL A 144 14.92 3.50 -3.60
CA VAL A 144 16.31 3.56 -4.10
C VAL A 144 16.46 4.26 -5.45
N THR A 145 15.40 4.32 -6.29
CA THR A 145 15.39 5.01 -7.59
C THR A 145 14.45 6.23 -7.59
N PRO A 146 14.59 7.14 -8.58
CA PRO A 146 13.66 8.26 -8.75
C PRO A 146 12.22 7.82 -9.05
N GLU A 147 12.02 6.86 -9.96
CA GLU A 147 10.71 6.28 -10.28
C GLU A 147 10.54 4.97 -9.48
N VAL A 148 9.52 4.91 -8.64
CA VAL A 148 9.23 3.75 -7.79
C VAL A 148 7.94 3.10 -8.27
N LYS A 149 7.97 1.79 -8.48
CA LYS A 149 6.80 0.95 -8.68
C LYS A 149 6.55 0.16 -7.41
N VAL A 150 5.30 -0.02 -7.03
CA VAL A 150 4.93 -0.82 -5.86
C VAL A 150 3.85 -1.79 -6.26
N ARG A 151 3.98 -3.05 -5.83
CA ARG A 151 3.01 -4.11 -6.11
C ARG A 151 2.34 -4.58 -4.82
N PHE A 152 1.06 -4.88 -4.91
CA PHE A 152 0.36 -5.59 -3.84
C PHE A 152 0.89 -7.02 -3.71
N ALA A 153 0.95 -7.50 -2.47
CA ALA A 153 1.54 -8.77 -2.12
C ALA A 153 0.82 -9.39 -0.91
N LEU A 154 0.99 -10.70 -0.74
CA LEU A 154 0.52 -11.43 0.44
C LEU A 154 1.70 -12.11 1.15
N GLN A 155 2.06 -11.60 2.32
CA GLN A 155 3.10 -12.19 3.19
C GLN A 155 2.50 -13.31 4.04
N THR A 156 3.25 -14.39 4.25
CA THR A 156 2.84 -15.46 5.18
C THR A 156 2.97 -14.98 6.62
N GLU A 157 1.90 -15.12 7.40
CA GLU A 157 1.88 -14.85 8.84
C GLU A 157 1.18 -15.99 9.58
N THR A 158 1.89 -16.59 10.53
CA THR A 158 1.33 -17.64 11.39
C THR A 158 0.27 -17.05 12.32
N GLY A 159 -0.95 -17.61 12.32
CA GLY A 159 -2.04 -17.21 13.23
C GLY A 159 -3.14 -16.34 12.61
N GLN A 160 -3.02 -15.95 11.34
CA GLN A 160 -4.04 -15.20 10.60
C GLN A 160 -5.01 -16.13 9.84
N PRO A 161 -6.26 -15.71 9.52
CA PRO A 161 -7.10 -16.42 8.55
C PRO A 161 -6.36 -16.56 7.21
N MET A 162 -6.23 -17.79 6.69
CA MET A 162 -5.35 -18.19 5.56
C MET A 162 -3.85 -18.09 5.78
N GLY A 163 -3.41 -17.61 6.95
CA GLY A 163 -2.00 -17.42 7.25
C GLY A 163 -1.35 -16.34 6.38
N TYR A 164 -2.11 -15.36 5.88
CA TYR A 164 -1.58 -14.26 5.07
C TYR A 164 -1.98 -12.88 5.58
N ASN A 165 -1.04 -11.94 5.47
CA ASN A 165 -1.25 -10.52 5.64
C ASN A 165 -0.94 -9.74 4.38
N ALA A 166 -1.63 -8.60 4.22
CA ALA A 166 -1.39 -7.70 3.11
C ALA A 166 -0.01 -7.06 3.25
N ASP A 167 0.69 -6.98 2.13
CA ASP A 167 2.04 -6.48 2.04
C ASP A 167 2.18 -5.68 0.74
N LEU A 168 3.22 -4.87 0.64
CA LEU A 168 3.61 -4.22 -0.60
C LEU A 168 5.06 -4.56 -0.91
N VAL A 169 5.29 -4.99 -2.14
CA VAL A 169 6.64 -5.15 -2.67
C VAL A 169 7.01 -3.90 -3.44
N VAL A 170 7.97 -3.14 -2.90
CA VAL A 170 8.56 -1.98 -3.58
C VAL A 170 9.54 -2.50 -4.64
N ALA A 171 9.37 -2.04 -5.88
CA ALA A 171 10.19 -2.35 -7.04
C ALA A 171 10.67 -1.05 -7.69
N CYS A 172 11.95 -0.74 -7.53
CA CYS A 172 12.54 0.47 -8.06
C CYS A 172 12.89 0.31 -9.55
N LYS A 173 12.46 1.25 -10.41
CA LYS A 173 12.62 1.14 -11.87
C LYS A 173 13.88 1.89 -12.32
N GLU A 174 14.95 1.13 -12.53
CA GLU A 174 16.05 1.41 -13.46
C GLU A 174 17.06 0.23 -13.39
N MET A 175 16.99 -0.66 -14.38
CA MET A 175 17.82 -1.87 -14.58
C MET A 175 17.93 -2.90 -13.44
N LYS A 176 17.42 -2.63 -12.23
CA LYS A 176 17.56 -3.49 -11.04
C LYS A 176 16.32 -3.37 -10.16
N ILE A 177 15.69 -4.51 -9.88
CA ILE A 177 14.59 -4.57 -8.91
C ILE A 177 15.22 -4.84 -7.55
N ILE A 178 15.10 -3.89 -6.61
CA ILE A 178 15.40 -4.09 -5.20
C ILE A 178 14.08 -4.29 -4.48
N TYR A 179 13.99 -5.32 -3.65
CA TYR A 179 12.80 -5.68 -2.90
C TYR A 179 12.93 -5.36 -1.41
N GLU A 180 11.86 -4.79 -0.82
CA GLU A 180 11.82 -4.26 0.55
C GLU A 180 10.55 -4.76 1.28
N ASP A 181 10.64 -4.99 2.59
CA ASP A 181 9.66 -5.76 3.43
C ASP A 181 9.29 -5.05 4.74
N PHE A 182 9.38 -3.72 4.76
CA PHE A 182 9.07 -2.96 5.96
C PHE A 182 7.75 -2.21 5.85
N VAL A 183 6.89 -2.67 4.94
CA VAL A 183 5.57 -2.10 4.76
C VAL A 183 4.63 -2.66 5.82
N THR A 184 3.99 -1.75 6.55
CA THR A 184 3.03 -2.12 7.59
C THR A 184 1.63 -1.79 7.09
N PRO A 185 0.76 -2.79 6.81
CA PRO A 185 -0.66 -2.54 6.56
C PRO A 185 -1.30 -1.92 7.79
N VAL A 186 -2.36 -1.15 7.65
CA VAL A 186 -3.02 -0.50 8.77
C VAL A 186 -4.54 -0.53 8.61
N PRO A 187 -5.30 -1.16 9.53
CA PRO A 187 -4.86 -2.23 10.45
C PRO A 187 -4.43 -3.52 9.70
N PRO A 188 -3.68 -4.44 10.35
CA PRO A 188 -3.18 -4.39 11.74
C PRO A 188 -1.95 -3.49 11.92
N TYR A 189 -1.87 -2.74 13.02
CA TYR A 189 -0.71 -1.87 13.29
C TYR A 189 0.55 -2.66 13.67
N GLY A 190 1.68 -2.34 13.01
CA GLY A 190 3.00 -2.87 13.34
C GLY A 190 3.66 -2.17 14.54
N SER A 191 4.81 -2.68 14.96
CA SER A 191 5.55 -2.13 16.11
C SER A 191 5.99 -0.68 15.86
N GLY A 192 5.59 0.23 16.75
CA GLY A 192 5.95 1.65 16.69
C GLY A 192 5.10 2.51 15.75
N ILE A 193 4.09 1.94 15.09
CA ILE A 193 3.09 2.65 14.29
C ILE A 193 1.74 2.46 14.98
N THR A 194 0.97 3.53 15.14
CA THR A 194 -0.35 3.47 15.80
C THR A 194 -1.41 4.17 14.95
N GLN A 195 -2.69 4.07 15.31
CA GLN A 195 -3.75 4.81 14.63
C GLN A 195 -3.49 6.32 14.63
N ALA A 196 -2.90 6.85 15.71
CA ALA A 196 -2.55 8.26 15.82
C ALA A 196 -1.45 8.70 14.82
N SER A 197 -0.75 7.76 14.19
CA SER A 197 0.22 8.06 13.12
C SER A 197 -0.45 8.44 11.81
N PHE A 198 -1.76 8.22 11.64
CA PHE A 198 -2.48 8.42 10.38
C PHE A 198 -3.56 9.48 10.53
N TYR A 199 -3.18 10.75 10.40
CA TYR A 199 -4.12 11.85 10.62
C TYR A 199 -5.27 11.85 9.62
N LEU A 200 -5.04 11.55 8.34
CA LEU A 200 -6.13 11.47 7.35
C LEU A 200 -7.21 10.43 7.73
N LEU A 201 -6.87 9.33 8.42
CA LEU A 201 -7.85 8.37 8.93
C LEU A 201 -8.62 8.88 10.15
N SER A 202 -8.04 9.80 10.93
CA SER A 202 -8.74 10.42 12.07
C SER A 202 -9.82 11.42 11.65
N LEU A 203 -9.94 11.70 10.34
CA LEU A 203 -10.95 12.57 9.76
C LEU A 203 -12.17 11.81 9.24
N LEU A 204 -12.17 10.47 9.35
CA LEU A 204 -13.26 9.57 8.95
C LEU A 204 -14.26 9.36 10.10
#